data_AF-A0A8T2VFD6-F1
#
_entry.id   AF-A0A8T2VFD6-F1
#
_cell.length_a   1.000
_cell.length_b   1.000
_cell.length_c   1.000
_cell.angle_alpha   90.00
_cell.angle_beta   90.00
_cell.angle_gamma   90.00
#
_symmetry.space_group_name_H-M   'P 1'
#
loop_
_entity.id
_entity.type
_entity.pdbx_description
1 polymer ?
#
loop_
_entity_poly.entity_id
_entity_poly.type
_entity_poly.pdbx_seq_one_letter_code
_entity_poly.pdbx_strand_id
1 'polypeptide(L)'
;MSGGVLSVYRALTSVASPCVFFHLLWRRLRGLEHHLHIPERMGRTSIVRPSGPLLWFHAVSVGEAMSAIPIIKHCILMRPSLNILLTTSTVTSYLLLQQTLPAGVLCQFAPIDTPDATENFLTHWHPDAGIFIESELWPNLLSSAFHKGVKLALINARMSSRSYNRWLLPVARHLIMDLLSVFRLIVPLSTEEATRYQILGAPPTTVHFAGNLKYVVDAVNSHDGKKVSISKLRADLGERSVWIAASTHPGEEHVIASIHMCLRLSLPNLITIIAPRHPERGTSIALEIQQRGLEVAVRSQGDHIHTTTDIYIADTIGELKNLYRVSEVAFIGGSLIKGMMGHNLAEAAAAGCAVLTGPYIGHFSQMVSDFHQVARDSIWQVAGKDDLQNRLHLLFTNHNTLQSCRAAALHASELCAQGVILRVWRHLELFLLQEAFGSEGDHVQFPMYAGISAIDSDRGYI
;
A
#
# COMPACT_ATOMS: atom_id res chain seq x y z
N MET A 1 -24.44 20.08 6.28
CA MET A 1 -23.15 20.68 5.89
C MET A 1 -23.31 22.19 5.80
N SER A 2 -22.47 22.96 6.49
CA SER A 2 -22.46 24.43 6.41
C SER A 2 -22.00 24.89 5.02
N GLY A 3 -22.87 25.60 4.29
CA GLY A 3 -22.80 25.69 2.84
C GLY A 3 -21.72 26.60 2.25
N GLY A 4 -21.14 27.54 3.00
CA GLY A 4 -20.32 28.62 2.43
C GLY A 4 -19.06 28.15 1.70
N VAL A 5 -18.15 27.49 2.42
CA VAL A 5 -16.85 27.05 1.88
C VAL A 5 -17.02 25.93 0.86
N LEU A 6 -17.95 25.00 1.11
CA LEU A 6 -18.27 23.93 0.16
C LEU A 6 -18.86 24.50 -1.15
N SER A 7 -19.72 25.53 -1.08
CA SER A 7 -20.28 26.16 -2.28
C SER A 7 -19.20 26.89 -3.09
N VAL A 8 -18.26 27.58 -2.43
CA VAL A 8 -17.10 28.18 -3.10
C VAL A 8 -16.24 27.11 -3.76
N TYR A 9 -15.95 26.01 -3.06
CA TYR A 9 -15.20 24.89 -3.62
C TYR A 9 -15.92 24.28 -4.84
N ARG A 10 -17.23 24.03 -4.75
CA ARG A 10 -18.08 23.55 -5.85
C ARG A 10 -18.05 24.50 -7.05
N ALA A 11 -18.16 25.80 -6.83
CA ALA A 11 -18.12 26.80 -7.89
C ALA A 11 -16.75 26.82 -8.59
N LEU A 12 -15.66 26.87 -7.81
CA LEU A 12 -14.29 26.88 -8.35
C LEU A 12 -13.97 25.62 -9.15
N THR A 13 -14.34 24.45 -8.63
CA THR A 13 -14.12 23.17 -9.32
C THR A 13 -15.00 23.01 -10.56
N SER A 14 -16.21 23.57 -10.57
CA SER A 14 -17.05 23.62 -11.78
C SER A 14 -16.43 24.49 -12.87
N VAL A 15 -15.96 25.69 -12.51
CA VAL A 15 -15.29 26.60 -13.46
C VAL A 15 -13.97 26.01 -13.97
N ALA A 16 -13.24 25.28 -13.13
CA ALA A 16 -11.99 24.62 -13.51
C ALA A 16 -12.21 23.34 -14.35
N SER A 17 -13.42 22.77 -14.37
CA SER A 17 -13.71 21.48 -15.00
C SER A 17 -13.26 21.39 -16.47
N PRO A 18 -13.52 22.39 -17.34
CA PRO A 18 -13.03 22.36 -18.72
C PRO A 18 -11.50 22.32 -18.81
N CYS A 19 -10.81 23.12 -17.98
CA CYS A 19 -9.34 23.13 -17.92
C CYS A 19 -8.78 21.79 -17.46
N VAL A 20 -9.41 21.14 -16.47
CA VAL A 20 -9.02 19.80 -16.02
C VAL A 20 -9.21 18.78 -17.14
N PHE A 21 -10.31 18.86 -17.89
CA PHE A 21 -10.54 18.00 -19.05
C PHE A 21 -9.46 18.17 -20.13
N PHE A 22 -9.11 19.40 -20.50
CA PHE A 22 -8.02 19.66 -21.45
C PHE A 22 -6.66 19.20 -20.91
N HIS A 23 -6.42 19.33 -19.60
CA HIS A 23 -5.22 18.80 -18.97
C HIS A 23 -5.14 17.27 -19.05
N LEU A 24 -6.26 16.56 -18.84
CA LEU A 24 -6.32 15.09 -19.02
C LEU A 24 -6.08 14.69 -20.48
N LEU A 25 -6.61 15.43 -21.45
CA LEU A 25 -6.32 15.21 -22.87
C LEU A 25 -4.84 15.42 -23.18
N TRP A 26 -4.23 16.48 -22.64
CA TRP A 26 -2.80 16.74 -22.81
C TRP A 26 -1.92 15.65 -22.16
N ARG A 27 -2.29 15.17 -20.96
CA ARG A 27 -1.61 14.04 -20.32
C ARG A 27 -1.74 12.75 -21.13
N ARG A 28 -2.90 12.52 -21.74
CA ARG A 28 -3.11 11.40 -22.68
C ARG A 28 -2.17 11.50 -23.88
N LEU A 29 -1.99 12.69 -24.47
CA LEU A 29 -1.03 12.89 -25.57
C LEU A 29 0.41 12.57 -25.17
N ARG A 30 0.74 12.64 -23.87
CA ARG A 30 2.04 12.28 -23.30
C ARG A 30 2.15 10.83 -22.81
N GLY A 31 1.11 10.00 -23.00
CA GLY A 31 1.08 8.62 -22.50
C GLY A 31 0.97 8.50 -20.97
N LEU A 32 0.66 9.59 -20.26
CA LEU A 32 0.56 9.63 -18.80
C LEU A 32 -0.86 9.29 -18.28
N GLU A 33 -1.82 9.07 -19.18
CA GLU A 33 -3.18 8.64 -18.88
C GLU A 33 -3.57 7.45 -19.75
N HIS A 34 -4.46 6.60 -19.24
CA HIS A 34 -4.96 5.48 -20.01
C HIS A 34 -5.91 5.96 -21.11
N HIS A 35 -5.62 5.59 -22.36
CA HIS A 35 -6.29 6.05 -23.57
C HIS A 35 -7.80 5.76 -23.61
N LEU A 36 -8.28 4.70 -22.93
CA LEU A 36 -9.68 4.27 -22.95
C LEU A 36 -10.58 4.85 -21.85
N HIS A 37 -10.02 5.43 -20.78
CA HIS A 37 -10.79 5.65 -19.54
C HIS A 37 -10.89 7.12 -19.10
N ILE A 38 -10.64 8.09 -19.99
CA ILE A 38 -10.94 9.51 -19.70
C ILE A 38 -12.43 9.73 -19.35
N PRO A 39 -13.41 9.09 -20.02
CA PRO A 39 -14.81 9.23 -19.62
C PRO A 39 -15.06 8.85 -18.15
N GLU A 40 -14.38 7.83 -17.62
CA GLU A 40 -14.53 7.39 -16.23
C GLU A 40 -14.08 8.48 -15.25
N ARG A 41 -13.02 9.22 -15.59
CA ARG A 41 -12.59 10.41 -14.84
C ARG A 41 -13.68 11.48 -14.78
N MET A 42 -14.55 11.55 -15.79
CA MET A 42 -15.70 12.45 -15.81
C MET A 42 -16.96 11.83 -15.21
N GLY A 43 -16.82 10.70 -14.50
CA GLY A 43 -17.92 9.93 -13.91
C GLY A 43 -18.78 9.18 -14.91
N ARG A 44 -18.32 9.02 -16.15
CA ARG A 44 -19.05 8.36 -17.23
C ARG A 44 -18.41 7.03 -17.55
N THR A 45 -19.10 5.94 -17.27
CA THR A 45 -18.61 4.58 -17.56
C THR A 45 -19.50 3.91 -18.59
N SER A 46 -18.91 3.01 -19.37
CA SER A 46 -19.64 2.08 -20.25
C SER A 46 -19.96 0.76 -19.55
N ILE A 47 -19.39 0.52 -18.37
CA ILE A 47 -19.68 -0.68 -17.58
C ILE A 47 -21.12 -0.59 -17.08
N VAL A 48 -21.88 -1.66 -17.22
CA VAL A 48 -23.26 -1.72 -16.71
C VAL A 48 -23.20 -2.00 -15.21
N ARG A 49 -23.85 -1.16 -14.39
CA ARG A 49 -24.03 -1.41 -12.96
C ARG A 49 -24.77 -2.74 -12.75
N PRO A 50 -24.20 -3.71 -12.01
CA PRO A 50 -24.91 -4.92 -11.65
C PRO A 50 -26.17 -4.62 -10.83
N SER A 51 -27.16 -5.51 -10.91
CA SER A 51 -28.34 -5.45 -10.06
C SER A 51 -27.99 -5.83 -8.62
N GLY A 52 -28.70 -5.24 -7.66
CA GLY A 52 -28.54 -5.55 -6.24
C GLY A 52 -27.57 -4.63 -5.50
N PRO A 53 -27.14 -5.04 -4.28
CA PRO A 53 -26.32 -4.24 -3.40
C PRO A 53 -24.90 -4.03 -3.96
N LEU A 54 -24.39 -2.82 -3.82
CA LEU A 54 -23.07 -2.41 -4.30
C LEU A 54 -22.25 -1.76 -3.18
N LEU A 55 -21.12 -2.40 -2.85
CA LEU A 55 -20.11 -1.86 -1.96
C LEU A 55 -18.98 -1.23 -2.77
N TRP A 56 -18.77 0.07 -2.56
CA TRP A 56 -17.74 0.83 -3.26
C TRP A 56 -16.50 1.01 -2.39
N PHE A 57 -15.32 0.65 -2.91
CA PHE A 57 -14.02 0.98 -2.35
C PHE A 57 -13.35 2.09 -3.16
N HIS A 58 -12.78 3.07 -2.47
CA HIS A 58 -12.03 4.17 -3.07
C HIS A 58 -10.58 4.17 -2.57
N ALA A 59 -9.65 3.89 -3.50
CA ALA A 59 -8.23 3.74 -3.22
C ALA A 59 -7.40 4.35 -4.36
N VAL A 60 -6.92 5.57 -4.15
CA VAL A 60 -6.33 6.47 -5.16
C VAL A 60 -4.94 6.03 -5.59
N SER A 61 -4.15 5.45 -4.68
CA SER A 61 -2.78 5.01 -4.94
C SER A 61 -2.63 3.49 -5.05
N VAL A 62 -1.45 3.04 -5.49
CA VAL A 62 -1.08 1.61 -5.51
C VAL A 62 -1.12 1.02 -4.10
N GLY A 63 -0.57 1.75 -3.12
CA GLY A 63 -0.49 1.25 -1.73
C GLY A 63 -1.85 1.11 -1.06
N GLU A 64 -2.74 2.07 -1.30
CA GLU A 64 -4.13 2.01 -0.82
C GLU A 64 -4.89 0.86 -1.49
N ALA A 65 -4.75 0.72 -2.81
CA ALA A 65 -5.42 -0.33 -3.56
C ALA A 65 -4.99 -1.73 -3.09
N MET A 66 -3.69 -1.93 -2.86
CA MET A 66 -3.18 -3.18 -2.28
C MET A 66 -3.66 -3.43 -0.86
N SER A 67 -3.85 -2.37 -0.06
CA SER A 67 -4.41 -2.47 1.30
C SER A 67 -5.91 -2.80 1.30
N ALA A 68 -6.62 -2.46 0.22
CA ALA A 68 -8.04 -2.78 0.05
C ALA A 68 -8.28 -4.27 -0.21
N ILE A 69 -7.39 -4.92 -0.97
CA ILE A 69 -7.61 -6.28 -1.50
C ILE A 69 -7.93 -7.32 -0.41
N PRO A 70 -7.20 -7.41 0.72
CA PRO A 70 -7.53 -8.37 1.78
C PRO A 70 -8.94 -8.17 2.36
N ILE A 71 -9.37 -6.92 2.52
CA ILE A 71 -10.73 -6.59 2.99
C ILE A 71 -11.76 -6.94 1.92
N ILE A 72 -11.51 -6.62 0.66
CA ILE A 72 -12.38 -7.00 -0.47
C ILE A 72 -12.59 -8.52 -0.50
N LYS A 73 -11.51 -9.31 -0.41
CA LYS A 73 -11.59 -10.77 -0.37
C LYS A 73 -12.42 -11.27 0.81
N HIS A 74 -12.23 -10.66 1.98
CA HIS A 74 -13.01 -11.01 3.16
C HIS A 74 -14.50 -10.64 2.99
N CYS A 75 -14.81 -9.48 2.41
CA CYS A 75 -16.19 -9.09 2.10
C CYS A 75 -16.88 -10.07 1.15
N ILE A 76 -16.20 -10.51 0.08
CA ILE A 76 -16.73 -11.50 -0.87
C ILE A 76 -17.02 -12.82 -0.16
N LEU A 77 -16.13 -13.25 0.73
CA LEU A 77 -16.28 -14.49 1.48
C LEU A 77 -17.45 -14.43 2.47
N MET A 78 -17.60 -13.30 3.16
CA MET A 78 -18.63 -13.13 4.18
C MET A 78 -20.01 -12.77 3.62
N ARG A 79 -20.06 -12.08 2.46
CA ARG A 79 -21.29 -11.69 1.77
C ARG A 79 -21.17 -11.88 0.26
N PRO A 80 -21.34 -13.11 -0.26
CA PRO A 80 -21.19 -13.43 -1.68
C PRO A 80 -22.18 -12.72 -2.61
N SER A 81 -23.28 -12.19 -2.05
CA SER A 81 -24.32 -11.42 -2.75
C SER A 81 -23.90 -9.98 -3.09
N LEU A 82 -22.83 -9.46 -2.47
CA LEU A 82 -22.38 -8.09 -2.68
C LEU A 82 -21.62 -7.93 -3.99
N ASN A 83 -22.07 -6.97 -4.79
CA ASN A 83 -21.24 -6.46 -5.88
C ASN A 83 -20.19 -5.52 -5.30
N ILE A 84 -18.95 -5.60 -5.78
CA ILE A 84 -17.87 -4.73 -5.34
C ILE A 84 -17.34 -3.91 -6.50
N LEU A 85 -17.26 -2.59 -6.28
CA LEU A 85 -16.61 -1.64 -7.17
C LEU A 85 -15.37 -1.08 -6.47
N LEU A 86 -14.20 -1.15 -7.10
CA LEU A 86 -12.99 -0.46 -6.68
C LEU A 86 -12.66 0.69 -7.64
N THR A 87 -12.48 1.90 -7.12
CA THR A 87 -11.98 3.04 -7.90
C THR A 87 -10.56 3.40 -7.52
N THR A 88 -9.76 3.75 -8.53
CA THR A 88 -8.38 4.23 -8.36
C THR A 88 -8.07 5.44 -9.24
N SER A 89 -7.04 6.20 -8.89
CA SER A 89 -6.70 7.43 -9.61
C SER A 89 -5.41 7.35 -10.40
N THR A 90 -4.59 6.31 -10.21
CA THR A 90 -3.29 6.20 -10.89
C THR A 90 -3.31 5.08 -11.92
N VAL A 91 -2.74 5.33 -13.10
CA VAL A 91 -2.63 4.32 -14.17
C VAL A 91 -1.88 3.08 -13.67
N THR A 92 -0.82 3.28 -12.89
CA THR A 92 -0.06 2.21 -12.25
C THR A 92 -0.91 1.33 -11.35
N SER A 93 -1.77 1.94 -10.51
CA SER A 93 -2.67 1.19 -9.63
C SER A 93 -3.72 0.44 -10.45
N TYR A 94 -4.29 1.08 -11.47
CA TYR A 94 -5.25 0.44 -12.36
C TYR A 94 -4.66 -0.80 -13.06
N LEU A 95 -3.48 -0.68 -13.68
CA LEU A 95 -2.81 -1.80 -14.35
C LEU A 95 -2.48 -2.94 -13.39
N LEU A 96 -2.08 -2.62 -12.16
CA LEU A 96 -1.81 -3.63 -11.13
C LEU A 96 -3.10 -4.34 -10.69
N LEU A 97 -4.20 -3.59 -10.54
CA LEU A 97 -5.49 -4.11 -10.12
C LEU A 97 -6.09 -5.08 -11.13
N GLN A 98 -5.91 -4.83 -12.44
CA GLN A 98 -6.31 -5.78 -13.49
C GLN A 98 -5.68 -7.17 -13.33
N GLN A 99 -4.54 -7.28 -12.65
CA GLN A 99 -3.84 -8.55 -12.43
C GLN A 99 -4.05 -9.14 -11.02
N THR A 100 -4.58 -8.37 -10.07
CA THR A 100 -4.57 -8.74 -8.64
C THR A 100 -5.96 -8.77 -8.01
N LEU A 101 -6.96 -8.16 -8.65
CA LEU A 101 -8.32 -8.18 -8.15
C LEU A 101 -8.94 -9.58 -8.19
N PRO A 102 -9.72 -9.95 -7.15
CA PRO A 102 -10.55 -11.15 -7.19
C PRO A 102 -11.53 -11.10 -8.37
N ALA A 103 -11.86 -12.28 -8.90
CA ALA A 103 -12.85 -12.40 -9.96
C ALA A 103 -14.21 -11.81 -9.51
N GLY A 104 -14.87 -11.08 -10.40
CA GLY A 104 -16.16 -10.44 -10.14
C GLY A 104 -16.07 -9.03 -9.54
N VAL A 105 -14.89 -8.55 -9.12
CA VAL A 105 -14.71 -7.17 -8.66
C VAL A 105 -14.58 -6.23 -9.85
N LEU A 106 -15.43 -5.20 -9.89
CA LEU A 106 -15.37 -4.16 -10.91
C LEU A 106 -14.27 -3.14 -10.56
N CYS A 107 -13.52 -2.69 -11.57
CA CYS A 107 -12.47 -1.70 -11.40
C CYS A 107 -12.56 -0.62 -12.47
N GLN A 108 -12.43 0.64 -12.05
CA GLN A 108 -12.39 1.78 -12.97
C GLN A 108 -11.63 2.96 -12.35
N PHE A 109 -11.42 4.01 -13.13
CA PHE A 109 -10.87 5.24 -12.57
C PHE A 109 -11.88 6.00 -11.70
N ALA A 110 -11.40 6.59 -10.61
CA ALA A 110 -12.20 7.49 -9.79
C ALA A 110 -12.59 8.76 -10.58
N PRO A 111 -13.83 9.27 -10.38
CA PRO A 111 -14.23 10.54 -10.98
C PRO A 111 -13.39 11.66 -10.39
N ILE A 112 -12.99 12.65 -11.19
CA ILE A 112 -12.38 13.88 -10.66
C ILE A 112 -13.35 14.57 -9.70
N ASP A 113 -12.83 15.27 -8.70
CA ASP A 113 -13.66 15.93 -7.68
C ASP A 113 -14.30 17.23 -8.19
N THR A 114 -15.10 17.13 -9.25
CA THR A 114 -15.97 18.20 -9.77
C THR A 114 -17.44 17.81 -9.59
N PRO A 115 -18.36 18.78 -9.44
CA PRO A 115 -19.77 18.47 -9.22
C PRO A 115 -20.35 17.56 -10.29
N ASP A 116 -20.12 17.84 -11.58
CA ASP A 116 -20.66 17.03 -12.67
C ASP A 116 -20.10 15.60 -12.70
N ALA A 117 -18.78 15.45 -12.52
CA ALA A 117 -18.15 14.13 -12.58
C ALA A 117 -18.58 13.25 -11.39
N THR A 118 -18.61 13.83 -10.20
CA THR A 118 -19.07 13.12 -8.99
C THR A 118 -20.56 12.77 -9.08
N GLU A 119 -21.40 13.66 -9.60
CA GLU A 119 -22.83 13.42 -9.80
C GLU A 119 -23.10 12.32 -10.85
N ASN A 120 -22.40 12.34 -11.99
CA ASN A 120 -22.51 11.31 -13.02
C ASN A 120 -22.12 9.94 -12.45
N PHE A 121 -21.00 9.88 -11.72
CA PHE A 121 -20.51 8.64 -11.11
C PHE A 121 -21.51 8.07 -10.12
N LEU A 122 -21.97 8.87 -9.17
CA LEU A 122 -22.87 8.40 -8.11
C LEU A 122 -24.28 8.10 -8.61
N THR A 123 -24.72 8.76 -9.69
CA THR A 123 -26.01 8.48 -10.33
C THR A 123 -25.97 7.16 -11.10
N HIS A 124 -24.88 6.88 -11.82
CA HIS A 124 -24.72 5.61 -12.51
C HIS A 124 -24.54 4.44 -11.53
N TRP A 125 -23.58 4.56 -10.60
CA TRP A 125 -23.21 3.44 -9.73
C TRP A 125 -24.14 3.27 -8.54
N HIS A 126 -24.74 4.34 -8.04
CA HIS A 126 -25.66 4.32 -6.89
C HIS A 126 -25.24 3.30 -5.80
N PRO A 127 -24.04 3.48 -5.21
CA PRO A 127 -23.54 2.54 -4.20
C PRO A 127 -24.34 2.68 -2.91
N ASP A 128 -24.59 1.58 -2.22
CA ASP A 128 -25.27 1.59 -0.93
C ASP A 128 -24.31 1.99 0.20
N ALA A 129 -23.02 1.61 0.06
CA ALA A 129 -21.95 1.95 0.97
C ALA A 129 -20.63 2.24 0.24
N GLY A 130 -19.82 3.12 0.83
CA GLY A 130 -18.50 3.55 0.35
C GLY A 130 -17.42 3.44 1.42
N ILE A 131 -16.30 2.83 1.09
CA ILE A 131 -15.12 2.65 1.95
C ILE A 131 -13.94 3.38 1.33
N PHE A 132 -13.50 4.43 2.00
CA PHE A 132 -12.38 5.28 1.62
C PHE A 132 -11.13 4.84 2.37
N ILE A 133 -9.98 4.82 1.71
CA ILE A 133 -8.73 4.33 2.30
C ILE A 133 -7.77 5.50 2.52
N GLU A 134 -7.15 5.56 3.70
CA GLU A 134 -6.16 6.59 4.09
C GLU A 134 -6.70 8.03 4.21
N SER A 135 -6.42 8.90 3.23
CA SER A 135 -6.55 10.37 3.37
C SER A 135 -7.52 11.00 2.36
N GLU A 136 -8.43 10.21 1.78
CA GLU A 136 -9.25 10.64 0.65
C GLU A 136 -10.49 11.45 1.08
N LEU A 137 -10.25 12.71 1.46
CA LEU A 137 -11.27 13.68 1.86
C LEU A 137 -11.66 14.61 0.70
N TRP A 138 -12.42 14.08 -0.26
CA TRP A 138 -12.79 14.77 -1.51
C TRP A 138 -14.13 15.49 -1.35
N PRO A 139 -14.16 16.84 -1.28
CA PRO A 139 -15.36 17.55 -0.85
C PRO A 139 -16.59 17.31 -1.72
N ASN A 140 -16.46 17.30 -3.05
CA ASN A 140 -17.62 17.11 -3.93
C ASN A 140 -18.10 15.66 -3.87
N LEU A 141 -17.19 14.70 -3.89
CA LEU A 141 -17.50 13.28 -3.87
C LEU A 141 -18.15 12.86 -2.55
N LEU A 142 -17.57 13.24 -1.40
CA LEU A 142 -18.11 12.89 -0.08
C LEU A 142 -19.46 13.56 0.17
N SER A 143 -19.58 14.86 -0.13
CA SER A 143 -20.85 15.56 0.05
C SER A 143 -21.94 14.97 -0.85
N SER A 144 -21.66 14.70 -2.12
CA SER A 144 -22.67 14.18 -3.06
C SER A 144 -23.05 12.74 -2.72
N ALA A 145 -22.09 11.90 -2.26
CA ALA A 145 -22.38 10.56 -1.79
C ALA A 145 -23.28 10.58 -0.55
N PHE A 146 -22.98 11.43 0.42
CA PHE A 146 -23.82 11.60 1.61
C PHE A 146 -25.25 12.04 1.27
N HIS A 147 -25.43 13.02 0.38
CA HIS A 147 -26.77 13.49 -0.02
C HIS A 147 -27.56 12.43 -0.80
N LYS A 148 -26.89 11.50 -1.49
CA LYS A 148 -27.53 10.35 -2.16
C LYS A 148 -27.77 9.16 -1.21
N GLY A 149 -27.48 9.31 0.08
CA GLY A 149 -27.76 8.29 1.11
C GLY A 149 -26.69 7.21 1.26
N VAL A 150 -25.56 7.33 0.56
CA VAL A 150 -24.44 6.36 0.63
C VAL A 150 -23.87 6.35 2.05
N LYS A 151 -23.76 5.18 2.68
CA LYS A 151 -23.10 5.05 3.99
C LYS A 151 -21.59 5.07 3.79
N LEU A 152 -20.85 5.88 4.55
CA LEU A 152 -19.43 6.10 4.33
C LEU A 152 -18.56 5.64 5.50
N ALA A 153 -17.45 4.96 5.21
CA ALA A 153 -16.38 4.65 6.16
C ALA A 153 -15.03 5.15 5.63
N LEU A 154 -14.17 5.59 6.53
CA LEU A 154 -12.77 5.93 6.26
C LEU A 154 -11.88 4.95 7.03
N ILE A 155 -11.19 4.04 6.33
CA ILE A 155 -10.36 3.02 6.94
C ILE A 155 -8.88 3.27 6.71
N ASN A 156 -8.04 2.77 7.61
CA ASN A 156 -6.60 3.05 7.62
C ASN A 156 -6.32 4.57 7.62
N ALA A 157 -7.20 5.32 8.28
CA ALA A 157 -7.31 6.76 8.21
C ALA A 157 -6.02 7.42 8.70
N ARG A 158 -5.50 8.32 7.88
CA ARG A 158 -4.28 9.06 8.17
C ARG A 158 -4.37 10.47 7.64
N MET A 159 -3.58 11.36 8.20
CA MET A 159 -3.47 12.72 7.73
C MET A 159 -2.05 13.23 7.93
N SER A 160 -1.38 13.65 6.86
CA SER A 160 -0.06 14.27 7.00
C SER A 160 -0.12 15.50 7.91
N SER A 161 0.95 15.81 8.66
CA SER A 161 1.03 17.02 9.48
C SER A 161 0.76 18.29 8.67
N ARG A 162 1.19 18.31 7.39
CA ARG A 162 0.91 19.43 6.49
C ARG A 162 -0.59 19.55 6.17
N SER A 163 -1.27 18.44 5.91
CA SER A 163 -2.73 18.43 5.69
C SER A 163 -3.48 18.83 6.95
N TYR A 164 -3.10 18.28 8.10
CA TYR A 164 -3.65 18.62 9.40
C TYR A 164 -3.57 20.12 9.69
N ASN A 165 -2.38 20.72 9.53
CA ASN A 165 -2.18 22.16 9.74
C ASN A 165 -3.00 23.02 8.77
N ARG A 166 -3.23 22.56 7.54
CA ARG A 166 -4.12 23.28 6.60
C ARG A 166 -5.59 23.19 7.03
N TRP A 167 -6.02 22.03 7.50
CA TRP A 167 -7.40 21.83 7.97
C TRP A 167 -7.71 22.57 9.27
N LEU A 168 -6.69 22.84 10.09
CA LEU A 168 -6.80 23.71 11.26
C LEU A 168 -7.04 25.19 10.93
N LEU A 169 -6.77 25.63 9.70
CA LEU A 169 -6.99 27.03 9.32
C LEU A 169 -8.48 27.38 9.49
N PRO A 170 -8.82 28.57 10.03
CA PRO A 170 -10.22 28.95 10.29
C PRO A 170 -11.13 28.83 9.07
N VAL A 171 -10.61 29.15 7.88
CA VAL A 171 -11.32 29.08 6.60
C VAL A 171 -11.67 27.65 6.17
N ALA A 172 -10.92 26.65 6.63
CA ALA A 172 -11.10 25.24 6.24
C ALA A 172 -11.80 24.42 7.34
N ARG A 173 -11.83 24.94 8.58
CA ARG A 173 -12.32 24.23 9.77
C ARG A 173 -13.76 23.75 9.65
N HIS A 174 -14.67 24.59 9.17
CA HIS A 174 -16.07 24.18 9.03
C HIS A 174 -16.25 23.13 7.94
N LEU A 175 -15.52 23.26 6.82
CA LEU A 175 -15.54 22.27 5.75
C LEU A 175 -15.06 20.90 6.24
N ILE A 176 -13.92 20.82 6.94
CA ILE A 176 -13.42 19.53 7.43
C ILE A 176 -14.36 18.91 8.46
N MET A 177 -14.94 19.70 9.37
CA MET A 177 -15.93 19.20 10.32
C MET A 177 -17.13 18.58 9.60
N ASP A 178 -17.65 19.27 8.58
CA ASP A 178 -18.74 18.76 7.74
C ASP A 178 -18.34 17.48 7.01
N LEU A 179 -17.13 17.41 6.42
CA LEU A 179 -16.63 16.22 5.73
C LEU A 179 -16.39 15.04 6.67
N LEU A 180 -15.94 15.28 7.90
CA LEU A 180 -15.75 14.19 8.86
C LEU A 180 -17.09 13.69 9.42
N SER A 181 -18.11 14.56 9.49
CA SER A 181 -19.45 14.20 9.97
C SER A 181 -20.20 13.23 9.07
N VAL A 182 -19.81 13.10 7.78
CA VAL A 182 -20.49 12.18 6.85
C VAL A 182 -20.09 10.71 7.07
N PHE A 183 -18.99 10.44 7.76
CA PHE A 183 -18.51 9.09 8.01
C PHE A 183 -19.22 8.46 9.20
N ARG A 184 -19.70 7.23 9.00
CA ARG A 184 -20.21 6.36 10.08
C ARG A 184 -19.11 5.72 10.88
N LEU A 185 -17.96 5.51 10.24
CA LEU A 185 -16.79 4.86 10.81
C LEU A 185 -15.52 5.53 10.30
N ILE A 186 -14.60 5.80 11.22
CA ILE A 186 -13.23 6.24 10.96
C ILE A 186 -12.30 5.29 11.71
N VAL A 187 -11.44 4.58 10.99
CA VAL A 187 -10.45 3.66 11.55
C VAL A 187 -9.04 4.25 11.41
N PRO A 188 -8.56 5.02 12.40
CA PRO A 188 -7.24 5.66 12.34
C PRO A 188 -6.09 4.65 12.50
N LEU A 189 -4.94 5.01 11.94
CA LEU A 189 -3.71 4.22 12.03
C LEU A 189 -3.08 4.19 13.42
N SER A 190 -3.23 5.26 14.19
CA SER A 190 -2.58 5.42 15.49
C SER A 190 -3.39 6.35 16.39
N THR A 191 -3.05 6.39 17.68
CA THR A 191 -3.64 7.33 18.65
C THR A 191 -3.40 8.79 18.25
N GLU A 192 -2.26 9.08 17.62
CA GLU A 192 -1.97 10.42 17.11
C GLU A 192 -2.94 10.80 15.97
N GLU A 193 -3.15 9.91 15.01
CA GLU A 193 -4.11 10.14 13.92
C GLU A 193 -5.54 10.25 14.47
N ALA A 194 -5.95 9.41 15.42
CA ALA A 194 -7.24 9.49 16.09
C ALA A 194 -7.45 10.88 16.72
N THR A 195 -6.43 11.37 17.44
CA THR A 195 -6.44 12.69 18.07
C THR A 195 -6.57 13.80 17.03
N ARG A 196 -5.84 13.72 15.91
CA ARG A 196 -5.94 14.69 14.81
C ARG A 196 -7.36 14.74 14.24
N TYR A 197 -7.96 13.60 13.95
CA TYR A 197 -9.34 13.55 13.44
C TYR A 197 -10.34 14.12 14.45
N GLN A 198 -10.22 13.80 15.73
CA GLN A 198 -11.09 14.35 16.79
C GLN A 198 -10.94 15.86 16.94
N ILE A 199 -9.71 16.40 16.92
CA ILE A 199 -9.47 17.85 16.94
C ILE A 199 -10.11 18.56 15.73
N LEU A 200 -10.07 17.92 14.57
CA LEU A 200 -10.71 18.41 13.35
C LEU A 200 -12.25 18.25 13.34
N GLY A 201 -12.81 17.63 14.38
CA GLY A 201 -14.25 17.55 14.62
C GLY A 201 -14.90 16.22 14.21
N ALA A 202 -14.13 15.16 14.01
CA ALA A 202 -14.71 13.82 13.93
C ALA A 202 -15.43 13.46 15.25
N PRO A 203 -16.69 13.00 15.22
CA PRO A 203 -17.38 12.56 16.42
C PRO A 203 -16.61 11.42 17.12
N PRO A 204 -16.40 11.44 18.44
CA PRO A 204 -15.69 10.37 19.14
C PRO A 204 -16.32 8.99 18.95
N THR A 205 -17.64 8.92 18.75
CA THR A 205 -18.40 7.67 18.55
C THR A 205 -18.13 7.00 17.21
N THR A 206 -17.55 7.71 16.23
CA THR A 206 -17.23 7.14 14.91
C THR A 206 -15.78 6.67 14.81
N VAL A 207 -14.93 6.95 15.79
CA VAL A 207 -13.48 6.65 15.75
C VAL A 207 -13.18 5.33 16.46
N HIS A 208 -12.72 4.31 15.71
CA HIS A 208 -12.46 2.96 16.23
C HIS A 208 -11.15 2.37 15.74
N PHE A 209 -10.38 1.70 16.60
CA PHE A 209 -9.11 1.09 16.18
C PHE A 209 -9.30 -0.32 15.61
N ALA A 210 -8.56 -0.63 14.55
CA ALA A 210 -8.51 -1.98 13.97
C ALA A 210 -7.09 -2.49 13.65
N GLY A 211 -6.08 -1.64 13.80
CA GLY A 211 -4.71 -1.89 13.33
C GLY A 211 -4.50 -1.42 11.89
N ASN A 212 -3.27 -1.58 11.39
CA ASN A 212 -2.86 -1.07 10.08
C ASN A 212 -2.99 -2.14 9.01
N LEU A 213 -3.77 -1.86 7.97
CA LEU A 213 -3.97 -2.78 6.84
C LEU A 213 -2.68 -3.06 6.07
N LYS A 214 -1.67 -2.19 6.16
CA LYS A 214 -0.36 -2.40 5.52
C LYS A 214 0.42 -3.58 6.11
N TYR A 215 0.07 -4.05 7.31
CA TYR A 215 0.62 -5.27 7.89
C TYR A 215 0.02 -6.53 7.26
N VAL A 216 -1.19 -6.44 6.70
CA VAL A 216 -1.85 -7.59 6.10
C VAL A 216 -1.27 -7.82 4.70
N VAL A 217 -0.18 -8.57 4.68
CA VAL A 217 0.42 -9.06 3.44
C VAL A 217 -0.26 -10.37 3.11
N ASP A 218 -1.04 -10.41 2.02
CA ASP A 218 -1.59 -11.66 1.51
C ASP A 218 -0.45 -12.68 1.34
N ALA A 219 -0.52 -13.77 2.10
CA ALA A 219 0.17 -15.00 1.76
C ALA A 219 -0.49 -15.53 0.48
N VAL A 220 -0.03 -15.04 -0.67
CA VAL A 220 -0.52 -15.50 -1.98
C VAL A 220 -0.02 -16.93 -2.18
N ASN A 221 -0.71 -17.87 -1.54
CA ASN A 221 -0.72 -19.29 -1.88
C ASN A 221 -1.78 -19.59 -2.96
N SER A 222 -2.34 -18.58 -3.62
CA SER A 222 -3.24 -18.76 -4.75
C SER A 222 -2.46 -18.93 -6.06
N HIS A 223 -2.64 -20.12 -6.66
CA HIS A 223 -2.58 -20.40 -8.10
C HIS A 223 -3.15 -19.19 -8.88
N ASP A 224 -2.56 -18.65 -9.95
CA ASP A 224 -2.12 -19.28 -11.19
C ASP A 224 -1.17 -18.30 -11.94
N GLY A 225 -0.24 -18.80 -12.74
CA GLY A 225 0.61 -17.99 -13.65
C GLY A 225 1.91 -17.40 -13.08
N LYS A 226 1.91 -16.73 -11.91
CA LYS A 226 3.12 -16.02 -11.39
C LYS A 226 4.14 -16.90 -10.65
N LYS A 227 3.76 -18.13 -10.24
CA LYS A 227 4.69 -19.10 -9.59
C LYS A 227 5.88 -19.47 -10.50
N VAL A 228 5.69 -19.43 -11.82
CA VAL A 228 6.74 -19.75 -12.80
C VAL A 228 7.83 -18.67 -12.86
N SER A 229 7.49 -17.40 -12.62
CA SER A 229 8.44 -16.28 -12.66
C SER A 229 9.41 -16.30 -11.47
N ILE A 230 8.94 -16.67 -10.28
CA ILE A 230 9.79 -16.70 -9.08
C ILE A 230 10.71 -17.92 -9.03
N SER A 231 10.25 -19.09 -9.49
CA SER A 231 11.08 -20.29 -9.56
C SER A 231 12.22 -20.12 -10.56
N LYS A 232 11.93 -19.49 -11.70
CA LYS A 232 12.96 -19.13 -12.69
C LYS A 232 13.97 -18.15 -12.09
N LEU A 233 13.50 -17.06 -11.46
CA LEU A 233 14.39 -16.09 -10.84
C LEU A 233 15.27 -16.73 -9.75
N ARG A 234 14.72 -17.62 -8.92
CA ARG A 234 15.50 -18.36 -7.91
C ARG A 234 16.54 -19.28 -8.57
N ALA A 235 16.20 -19.94 -9.67
CA ALA A 235 17.15 -20.76 -10.42
C ALA A 235 18.28 -19.92 -11.04
N ASP A 236 17.95 -18.75 -11.60
CA ASP A 236 18.92 -17.81 -12.18
C ASP A 236 19.85 -17.21 -11.10
N LEU A 237 19.34 -17.02 -9.87
CA LEU A 237 20.13 -16.55 -8.73
C LEU A 237 21.02 -17.65 -8.12
N GLY A 238 20.62 -18.92 -8.19
CA GLY A 238 21.36 -20.06 -7.62
C GLY A 238 21.57 -19.94 -6.11
N GLU A 239 22.75 -20.35 -5.63
CA GLU A 239 23.17 -20.31 -4.21
C GLU A 239 23.82 -18.97 -3.80
N ARG A 240 23.60 -17.91 -4.59
CA ARG A 240 24.19 -16.59 -4.31
C ARG A 240 23.56 -15.96 -3.08
N SER A 241 24.35 -15.20 -2.34
CA SER A 241 23.82 -14.35 -1.27
C SER A 241 23.10 -13.16 -1.90
N VAL A 242 21.82 -12.99 -1.58
CA VAL A 242 20.95 -12.00 -2.23
C VAL A 242 20.47 -10.97 -1.21
N TRP A 243 20.68 -9.70 -1.51
CA TRP A 243 19.93 -8.62 -0.88
C TRP A 243 19.27 -7.72 -1.90
N ILE A 244 18.19 -7.07 -1.48
CA ILE A 244 17.44 -6.12 -2.29
C ILE A 244 17.47 -4.74 -1.66
N ALA A 245 17.70 -3.73 -2.48
CA ALA A 245 17.35 -2.36 -2.18
C ALA A 245 16.04 -2.01 -2.90
N ALA A 246 14.97 -1.86 -2.13
CA ALA A 246 13.61 -1.74 -2.63
C ALA A 246 13.08 -0.31 -2.57
N SER A 247 12.36 0.10 -3.60
CA SER A 247 11.78 1.45 -3.72
C SER A 247 12.81 2.57 -3.60
N THR A 248 13.98 2.38 -4.22
CA THR A 248 15.08 3.37 -4.21
C THR A 248 14.70 4.65 -4.95
N HIS A 249 15.30 5.75 -4.51
CA HIS A 249 15.13 7.07 -5.11
C HIS A 249 16.44 7.61 -5.67
N PRO A 250 16.39 8.64 -6.56
CA PRO A 250 17.59 9.27 -7.10
C PRO A 250 18.58 9.62 -6.00
N GLY A 251 19.79 9.09 -6.13
CA GLY A 251 20.85 9.26 -5.15
C GLY A 251 21.05 8.06 -4.21
N GLU A 252 20.09 7.16 -4.04
CA GLU A 252 20.33 5.96 -3.24
C GLU A 252 21.02 4.87 -4.07
N GLU A 253 20.73 4.81 -5.38
CA GLU A 253 21.25 3.76 -6.25
C GLU A 253 22.78 3.79 -6.36
N HIS A 254 23.39 4.99 -6.36
CA HIS A 254 24.84 5.12 -6.36
C HIS A 254 25.46 4.68 -5.04
N VAL A 255 24.78 4.90 -3.91
CA VAL A 255 25.23 4.44 -2.59
C VAL A 255 25.23 2.92 -2.57
N ILE A 256 24.14 2.30 -3.04
CA ILE A 256 23.98 0.86 -3.12
C ILE A 256 25.04 0.21 -4.01
N ALA A 257 25.29 0.78 -5.20
CA ALA A 257 26.34 0.29 -6.10
C ALA A 257 27.73 0.37 -5.45
N SER A 258 28.05 1.49 -4.78
CA SER A 258 29.32 1.62 -4.04
C SER A 258 29.44 0.61 -2.89
N ILE A 259 28.36 0.33 -2.17
CA ILE A 259 28.36 -0.69 -1.11
C ILE A 259 28.62 -2.08 -1.71
N HIS A 260 27.96 -2.43 -2.83
CA HIS A 260 28.20 -3.70 -3.51
C HIS A 260 29.68 -3.84 -3.93
N MET A 261 30.28 -2.80 -4.53
CA MET A 261 31.71 -2.81 -4.91
C MET A 261 32.63 -3.11 -3.72
N CYS A 262 32.31 -2.58 -2.52
CA CYS A 262 33.09 -2.86 -1.32
C CYS A 262 32.86 -4.29 -0.82
N LEU A 263 31.60 -4.75 -0.79
CA LEU A 263 31.25 -6.06 -0.24
C LEU A 263 31.69 -7.23 -1.13
N ARG A 264 31.72 -7.09 -2.46
CA ARG A 264 32.15 -8.18 -3.37
C ARG A 264 33.59 -8.64 -3.14
N LEU A 265 34.42 -7.82 -2.48
CA LEU A 265 35.80 -8.19 -2.12
C LEU A 265 35.85 -9.26 -1.03
N SER A 266 34.90 -9.28 -0.10
CA SER A 266 34.80 -10.29 0.96
C SER A 266 33.67 -11.30 0.73
N LEU A 267 32.70 -10.98 -0.13
CA LEU A 267 31.53 -11.78 -0.46
C LEU A 267 31.43 -11.98 -1.99
N PRO A 268 32.28 -12.81 -2.61
CA PRO A 268 32.37 -12.92 -4.07
C PRO A 268 31.09 -13.47 -4.73
N ASN A 269 30.24 -14.17 -3.97
CA ASN A 269 28.97 -14.70 -4.46
C ASN A 269 27.77 -13.75 -4.21
N LEU A 270 28.00 -12.53 -3.71
CA LEU A 270 26.93 -11.56 -3.45
C LEU A 270 26.30 -11.06 -4.76
N ILE A 271 24.98 -10.91 -4.78
CA ILE A 271 24.26 -10.16 -5.81
C ILE A 271 23.33 -9.13 -5.15
N THR A 272 23.27 -7.93 -5.73
CA THR A 272 22.35 -6.89 -5.28
C THR A 272 21.20 -6.74 -6.26
N ILE A 273 19.97 -6.84 -5.77
CA ILE A 273 18.79 -6.43 -6.52
C ILE A 273 18.49 -4.96 -6.23
N ILE A 274 18.32 -4.12 -7.26
CA ILE A 274 17.84 -2.75 -7.12
C ILE A 274 16.45 -2.66 -7.75
N ALA A 275 15.43 -2.38 -6.94
CA ALA A 275 14.07 -2.14 -7.39
C ALA A 275 13.74 -0.65 -7.23
N PRO A 276 13.90 0.18 -8.28
CA PRO A 276 13.67 1.62 -8.17
C PRO A 276 12.19 1.95 -7.92
N ARG A 277 11.93 3.03 -7.17
CA ARG A 277 10.55 3.53 -6.96
C ARG A 277 9.86 3.94 -8.25
N HIS A 278 10.67 4.36 -9.22
CA HIS A 278 10.35 4.83 -10.56
C HIS A 278 10.96 3.87 -11.59
N PRO A 279 10.24 2.80 -11.97
CA PRO A 279 10.74 1.75 -12.87
C PRO A 279 11.27 2.28 -14.21
N GLU A 280 10.72 3.37 -14.72
CA GLU A 280 11.18 4.04 -15.94
C GLU A 280 12.65 4.49 -15.91
N ARG A 281 13.27 4.57 -14.72
CA ARG A 281 14.70 4.87 -14.54
C ARG A 281 15.62 3.65 -14.67
N GLY A 282 15.09 2.44 -14.84
CA GLY A 282 15.86 1.19 -14.83
C GLY A 282 17.09 1.24 -15.75
N THR A 283 16.88 1.56 -17.03
CA THR A 283 17.97 1.65 -18.02
C THR A 283 19.00 2.74 -17.68
N SER A 284 18.59 3.91 -17.19
CA SER A 284 19.55 4.96 -16.83
C SER A 284 20.40 4.57 -15.63
N ILE A 285 19.77 3.94 -14.62
CA ILE A 285 20.48 3.41 -13.45
C ILE A 285 21.48 2.33 -13.89
N ALA A 286 21.10 1.45 -14.83
CA ALA A 286 21.97 0.41 -15.36
C ALA A 286 23.25 0.99 -15.96
N LEU A 287 23.11 1.99 -16.85
CA LEU A 287 24.24 2.64 -17.50
C LEU A 287 25.18 3.32 -16.50
N GLU A 288 24.64 4.02 -15.51
CA GLU A 288 25.43 4.68 -14.45
C GLU A 288 26.23 3.68 -13.60
N ILE A 289 25.66 2.50 -13.34
CA ILE A 289 26.31 1.43 -12.57
C ILE A 289 27.36 0.70 -13.42
N GLN A 290 27.07 0.42 -14.70
CA GLN A 290 28.02 -0.20 -15.63
C GLN A 290 29.27 0.65 -15.83
N GLN A 291 29.14 1.99 -15.86
CA GLN A 291 30.29 2.91 -15.91
C GLN A 291 31.24 2.79 -14.71
N ARG A 292 30.80 2.16 -13.62
CA ARG A 292 31.63 1.87 -12.44
C ARG A 292 32.30 0.49 -12.49
N GLY A 293 32.19 -0.21 -13.61
CA GLY A 293 32.81 -1.52 -13.82
C GLY A 293 32.04 -2.69 -13.21
N LEU A 294 30.76 -2.51 -12.90
CA LEU A 294 29.88 -3.58 -12.41
C LEU A 294 29.08 -4.20 -13.57
N GLU A 295 28.88 -5.51 -13.52
CA GLU A 295 28.04 -6.21 -14.48
C GLU A 295 26.57 -6.12 -14.07
N VAL A 296 25.72 -5.61 -14.97
CA VAL A 296 24.32 -5.30 -14.66
C VAL A 296 23.39 -6.01 -15.62
N ALA A 297 22.37 -6.69 -15.08
CA ALA A 297 21.25 -7.23 -15.83
C ALA A 297 19.97 -6.44 -15.52
N VAL A 298 19.16 -6.16 -16.55
CA VAL A 298 17.93 -5.37 -16.44
C VAL A 298 16.70 -6.23 -16.75
N ARG A 299 15.75 -6.25 -15.82
CA ARG A 299 14.57 -7.11 -15.90
C ARG A 299 13.68 -6.81 -17.11
N SER A 300 13.41 -5.54 -17.38
CA SER A 300 12.56 -5.12 -18.51
C SER A 300 13.15 -5.46 -19.88
N GLN A 301 14.47 -5.65 -19.98
CA GLN A 301 15.18 -6.01 -21.21
C GLN A 301 15.21 -7.53 -21.45
N GLY A 302 14.76 -8.33 -20.48
CA GLY A 302 14.81 -9.77 -20.56
C GLY A 302 16.21 -10.34 -20.33
N ASP A 303 17.12 -9.56 -19.74
CA ASP A 303 18.48 -9.98 -19.45
C ASP A 303 18.49 -11.19 -18.50
N HIS A 304 19.44 -12.09 -18.75
CA HIS A 304 19.70 -13.23 -17.89
C HIS A 304 20.65 -12.83 -16.75
N ILE A 305 20.43 -13.39 -15.56
CA ILE A 305 21.39 -13.27 -14.47
C ILE A 305 22.48 -14.32 -14.70
N HIS A 306 23.70 -13.86 -14.95
CA HIS A 306 24.88 -14.71 -15.09
C HIS A 306 25.62 -14.82 -13.75
N THR A 307 26.55 -15.77 -13.66
CA THR A 307 27.40 -15.93 -12.46
C THR A 307 28.26 -14.69 -12.18
N THR A 308 28.56 -13.90 -13.21
CA THR A 308 29.35 -12.67 -13.14
C THR A 308 28.52 -11.41 -12.88
N THR A 309 27.19 -11.49 -12.98
CA THR A 309 26.29 -10.35 -12.76
C THR A 309 26.40 -9.84 -11.33
N ASP A 310 26.77 -8.59 -11.14
CA ASP A 310 26.90 -7.95 -9.82
C ASP A 310 25.55 -7.40 -9.33
N ILE A 311 24.83 -6.71 -10.22
CA ILE A 311 23.60 -5.97 -9.93
C ILE A 311 22.47 -6.44 -10.85
N TYR A 312 21.30 -6.71 -10.27
CA TYR A 312 20.08 -6.96 -11.03
C TYR A 312 19.07 -5.82 -10.82
N ILE A 313 18.74 -5.10 -11.88
CA ILE A 313 17.77 -4.00 -11.82
C ILE A 313 16.38 -4.54 -12.13
N ALA A 314 15.52 -4.53 -11.12
CA ALA A 314 14.14 -4.96 -11.22
C ALA A 314 13.22 -3.74 -11.46
N ASP A 315 13.15 -3.32 -12.72
CA ASP A 315 12.45 -2.14 -13.21
C ASP A 315 11.05 -2.44 -13.77
N THR A 316 10.34 -3.36 -13.12
CA THR A 316 8.97 -3.76 -13.49
C THR A 316 8.01 -3.59 -12.32
N ILE A 317 6.74 -3.33 -12.63
CA ILE A 317 5.69 -3.07 -11.63
C ILE A 317 5.07 -4.39 -11.15
N GLY A 318 4.79 -4.48 -9.85
CA GLY A 318 3.97 -5.57 -9.28
C GLY A 318 4.72 -6.86 -8.95
N GLU A 319 6.05 -6.84 -8.97
CA GLU A 319 6.90 -8.02 -8.72
C GLU A 319 7.67 -7.96 -7.40
N LEU A 320 7.63 -6.82 -6.70
CA LEU A 320 8.41 -6.55 -5.50
C LEU A 320 8.25 -7.61 -4.41
N LYS A 321 7.02 -8.10 -4.18
CA LYS A 321 6.74 -9.20 -3.25
C LYS A 321 7.52 -10.48 -3.58
N ASN A 322 7.67 -10.80 -4.86
CA ASN A 322 8.43 -11.97 -5.29
C ASN A 322 9.93 -11.75 -5.12
N LEU A 323 10.41 -10.53 -5.34
CA LEU A 323 11.82 -10.18 -5.13
C LEU A 323 12.23 -10.29 -3.66
N TYR A 324 11.36 -9.89 -2.73
CA TYR A 324 11.63 -10.09 -1.30
C TYR A 324 11.79 -11.57 -0.95
N ARG A 325 10.95 -12.45 -1.51
CA ARG A 325 11.00 -13.91 -1.26
C ARG A 325 12.25 -14.63 -1.76
N VAL A 326 13.02 -14.00 -2.65
CA VAL A 326 14.33 -14.51 -3.11
C VAL A 326 15.50 -13.77 -2.47
N SER A 327 15.23 -12.81 -1.57
CA SER A 327 16.24 -12.00 -0.90
C SER A 327 16.33 -12.37 0.58
N GLU A 328 17.55 -12.46 1.10
CA GLU A 328 17.80 -12.72 2.51
C GLU A 328 17.70 -11.45 3.35
N VAL A 329 18.10 -10.33 2.75
CA VAL A 329 18.15 -9.01 3.36
C VAL A 329 17.43 -8.00 2.46
N ALA A 330 16.64 -7.12 3.05
CA ALA A 330 15.94 -6.06 2.33
C ALA A 330 16.25 -4.70 2.96
N PHE A 331 16.85 -3.81 2.17
CA PHE A 331 16.96 -2.39 2.49
C PHE A 331 15.79 -1.64 1.86
N ILE A 332 15.01 -0.93 2.67
CA ILE A 332 13.87 -0.14 2.21
C ILE A 332 14.34 1.28 1.92
N GLY A 333 14.38 1.63 0.63
CA GLY A 333 14.82 2.92 0.13
C GLY A 333 13.83 4.07 0.41
N GLY A 334 14.09 5.21 -0.20
CA GLY A 334 13.48 6.47 0.15
C GLY A 334 13.81 6.89 1.57
N SER A 335 14.92 6.41 2.14
CA SER A 335 15.16 6.47 3.58
C SER A 335 16.57 6.91 3.96
N LEU A 336 17.55 6.89 3.04
CA LEU A 336 18.93 7.32 3.33
C LEU A 336 19.13 8.84 3.17
N ILE A 337 18.36 9.48 2.29
CA ILE A 337 18.57 10.89 1.94
C ILE A 337 17.53 11.78 2.61
N LYS A 338 18.00 12.90 3.18
CA LYS A 338 17.15 13.88 3.88
C LYS A 338 16.07 14.41 2.94
N GLY A 339 14.84 14.49 3.45
CA GLY A 339 13.67 14.95 2.69
C GLY A 339 12.86 13.83 2.06
N MET A 340 13.37 12.60 2.05
CA MET A 340 12.59 11.41 1.74
C MET A 340 11.79 10.93 2.97
N MET A 341 10.88 9.96 2.79
CA MET A 341 9.88 9.58 3.80
C MET A 341 9.75 8.07 4.04
N GLY A 342 10.69 7.27 3.53
CA GLY A 342 10.65 5.82 3.54
C GLY A 342 9.55 5.22 2.67
N HIS A 343 9.48 3.89 2.67
CA HIS A 343 8.40 3.10 2.06
C HIS A 343 7.95 1.97 3.00
N ASN A 344 6.93 1.22 2.58
CA ASN A 344 6.38 0.13 3.37
C ASN A 344 7.41 -0.99 3.56
N LEU A 345 7.74 -1.30 4.81
CA LEU A 345 8.68 -2.35 5.20
C LEU A 345 8.01 -3.69 5.54
N ALA A 346 6.68 -3.68 5.76
CA ALA A 346 5.96 -4.87 6.22
C ALA A 346 5.99 -6.00 5.18
N GLU A 347 5.98 -5.67 3.88
CA GLU A 347 6.08 -6.69 2.82
C GLU A 347 7.41 -7.45 2.83
N ALA A 348 8.52 -6.77 3.15
CA ALA A 348 9.82 -7.41 3.27
C ALA A 348 9.91 -8.30 4.51
N ALA A 349 9.39 -7.81 5.63
CA ALA A 349 9.36 -8.56 6.88
C ALA A 349 8.48 -9.82 6.76
N ALA A 350 7.28 -9.69 6.19
CA ALA A 350 6.38 -10.83 5.93
C ALA A 350 6.97 -11.85 4.95
N ALA A 351 7.89 -11.44 4.07
CA ALA A 351 8.62 -12.34 3.19
C ALA A 351 9.81 -13.04 3.87
N GLY A 352 10.08 -12.73 5.14
CA GLY A 352 11.16 -13.33 5.93
C GLY A 352 12.54 -12.75 5.62
N CYS A 353 12.63 -11.50 5.15
CA CYS A 353 13.90 -10.80 5.01
C CYS A 353 14.37 -10.23 6.36
N ALA A 354 15.69 -10.10 6.55
CA ALA A 354 16.22 -9.17 7.54
C ALA A 354 16.04 -7.76 6.98
N VAL A 355 15.37 -6.87 7.73
CA VAL A 355 14.92 -5.59 7.18
C VAL A 355 15.77 -4.44 7.70
N LEU A 356 16.29 -3.63 6.78
CA LEU A 356 17.03 -2.41 7.07
C LEU A 356 16.32 -1.21 6.45
N THR A 357 16.47 -0.05 7.08
CA THR A 357 16.00 1.23 6.55
C THR A 357 16.93 2.35 7.00
N GLY A 358 17.05 3.42 6.23
CA GLY A 358 17.77 4.63 6.64
C GLY A 358 17.00 5.44 7.69
N PRO A 359 17.54 6.60 8.11
CA PRO A 359 16.98 7.37 9.21
C PRO A 359 15.70 8.15 8.84
N TYR A 360 15.40 8.31 7.54
CA TYR A 360 14.28 9.13 7.06
C TYR A 360 13.06 8.27 6.69
N ILE A 361 12.31 7.84 7.71
CA ILE A 361 11.18 6.91 7.56
C ILE A 361 9.79 7.57 7.59
N GLY A 362 9.72 8.90 7.73
CA GLY A 362 8.48 9.66 7.62
C GLY A 362 7.32 9.06 8.43
N HIS A 363 6.24 8.69 7.74
CA HIS A 363 5.01 8.15 8.33
C HIS A 363 5.09 6.65 8.67
N PHE A 364 6.21 5.99 8.35
CA PHE A 364 6.49 4.62 8.77
C PHE A 364 7.18 4.56 10.14
N SER A 365 7.39 5.69 10.82
CA SER A 365 7.92 5.74 12.19
C SER A 365 7.09 4.90 13.16
N GLN A 366 5.77 4.99 13.09
CA GLN A 366 4.88 4.16 13.91
C GLN A 366 5.06 2.67 13.57
N MET A 367 5.17 2.33 12.29
CA MET A 367 5.41 0.95 11.87
C MET A 367 6.74 0.40 12.38
N VAL A 368 7.82 1.18 12.34
CA VAL A 368 9.08 0.75 12.95
C VAL A 368 8.94 0.60 14.47
N SER A 369 8.24 1.52 15.13
CA SER A 369 7.97 1.43 16.57
C SER A 369 7.18 0.17 16.93
N ASP A 370 6.13 -0.16 16.18
CA ASP A 370 5.29 -1.35 16.40
C ASP A 370 6.16 -2.61 16.27
N PHE A 371 7.01 -2.66 15.24
CA PHE A 371 7.94 -3.78 15.03
C PHE A 371 8.97 -3.90 16.17
N HIS A 372 9.55 -2.78 16.63
CA HIS A 372 10.51 -2.76 17.75
C HIS A 372 9.89 -3.15 19.09
N GLN A 373 8.60 -2.89 19.30
CA GLN A 373 7.89 -3.35 20.49
C GLN A 373 7.78 -4.87 20.55
N VAL A 374 7.69 -5.55 19.39
CA VAL A 374 7.69 -7.02 19.33
C VAL A 374 9.10 -7.57 19.50
N ALA A 375 10.05 -7.06 18.71
CA ALA A 375 11.45 -7.46 18.78
C ALA A 375 12.35 -6.30 18.34
N ARG A 376 13.34 -5.95 19.17
CA ARG A 376 14.24 -4.82 18.89
C ARG A 376 15.03 -4.99 17.59
N ASP A 377 15.36 -6.22 17.23
CA ASP A 377 16.11 -6.57 16.02
C ASP A 377 15.23 -6.84 14.78
N SER A 378 13.91 -6.62 14.89
CA SER A 378 12.99 -6.81 13.76
C SER A 378 13.29 -5.88 12.59
N ILE A 379 13.71 -4.64 12.86
CA ILE A 379 14.10 -3.65 11.88
C ILE A 379 15.41 -3.00 12.33
N TRP A 380 16.42 -2.97 11.46
CA TRP A 380 17.64 -2.21 11.71
C TRP A 380 17.61 -0.86 11.00
N GLN A 381 17.58 0.23 11.78
CA GLN A 381 17.77 1.58 11.24
C GLN A 381 19.25 1.89 11.12
N VAL A 382 19.71 2.20 9.91
CA VAL A 382 21.11 2.55 9.62
C VAL A 382 21.30 4.05 9.51
N ALA A 383 22.42 4.57 10.01
CA ALA A 383 22.69 6.02 10.01
C ALA A 383 23.09 6.59 8.64
N GLY A 384 23.52 5.74 7.70
CA GLY A 384 24.02 6.16 6.39
C GLY A 384 24.75 5.03 5.66
N LYS A 385 25.54 5.39 4.64
CA LYS A 385 26.26 4.45 3.78
C LYS A 385 27.14 3.47 4.56
N ASP A 386 28.01 3.99 5.43
CA ASP A 386 29.03 3.15 6.09
C ASP A 386 28.40 2.19 7.09
N ASP A 387 27.39 2.63 7.83
CA ASP A 387 26.61 1.77 8.73
C ASP A 387 25.84 0.71 7.93
N LEU A 388 25.20 1.08 6.82
CA LEU A 388 24.53 0.11 5.93
C LEU A 388 25.51 -0.96 5.42
N GLN A 389 26.69 -0.56 4.96
CA GLN A 389 27.73 -1.49 4.51
C GLN A 389 28.15 -2.44 5.63
N ASN A 390 28.40 -1.92 6.83
CA ASN A 390 28.82 -2.71 7.99
C ASN A 390 27.74 -3.71 8.43
N ARG A 391 26.46 -3.29 8.41
CA ARG A 391 25.32 -4.17 8.75
C ARG A 391 25.11 -5.26 7.72
N LEU A 392 25.23 -4.94 6.43
CA LEU A 392 25.16 -5.94 5.36
C LEU A 392 26.31 -6.95 5.48
N HIS A 393 27.53 -6.48 5.69
CA HIS A 393 28.67 -7.35 5.92
C HIS A 393 28.44 -8.28 7.12
N LEU A 394 27.97 -7.75 8.25
CA LEU A 394 27.65 -8.54 9.44
C LEU A 394 26.58 -9.60 9.16
N LEU A 395 25.49 -9.24 8.48
CA LEU A 395 24.41 -10.18 8.17
C LEU A 395 24.90 -11.30 7.25
N PHE A 396 25.73 -11.00 6.25
CA PHE A 396 26.23 -12.03 5.32
C PHE A 396 27.43 -12.84 5.84
N THR A 397 28.11 -12.37 6.89
CA THR A 397 29.24 -13.11 7.52
C THR A 397 28.85 -13.82 8.82
N ASN A 398 27.71 -13.47 9.43
CA ASN A 398 27.21 -14.12 10.64
C ASN A 398 25.80 -14.67 10.43
N HIS A 399 25.74 -15.96 10.12
CA HIS A 399 24.49 -16.66 9.83
C HIS A 399 23.49 -16.59 10.99
N ASN A 400 23.96 -16.69 12.25
CA ASN A 400 23.06 -16.63 13.41
C ASN A 400 22.39 -15.26 13.54
N THR A 401 23.15 -14.19 13.33
CA THR A 401 22.60 -12.82 13.33
C THR A 401 21.58 -12.64 12.22
N LEU A 402 21.88 -13.12 11.01
CA LEU A 402 20.94 -13.05 9.89
C LEU A 402 19.64 -13.79 10.19
N GLN A 403 19.71 -15.05 10.64
CA GLN A 403 18.52 -15.83 10.96
C GLN A 403 17.71 -15.20 12.10
N SER A 404 18.39 -14.66 13.13
CA SER A 404 17.73 -13.94 14.22
C SER A 404 16.96 -12.72 13.72
N CYS A 405 17.58 -11.86 12.90
CA CYS A 405 16.92 -10.68 12.33
C CYS A 405 15.75 -11.05 11.41
N ARG A 406 15.90 -12.09 10.58
CA ARG A 406 14.83 -12.60 9.70
C ARG A 406 13.64 -13.12 10.50
N ALA A 407 13.90 -13.92 11.53
CA ALA A 407 12.86 -14.45 12.41
C ALA A 407 12.16 -13.34 13.21
N ALA A 408 12.93 -12.37 13.72
CA ALA A 408 12.39 -11.21 14.43
C ALA A 408 11.49 -10.35 13.53
N ALA A 409 11.91 -10.08 12.29
CA ALA A 409 11.12 -9.33 11.32
C ALA A 409 9.82 -10.06 10.97
N LEU A 410 9.91 -11.36 10.67
CA LEU A 410 8.75 -12.18 10.33
C LEU A 410 7.75 -12.25 11.49
N HIS A 411 8.22 -12.55 12.70
CA HIS A 411 7.37 -12.62 13.89
C HIS A 411 6.69 -11.27 14.19
N ALA A 412 7.43 -10.16 14.11
CA ALA A 412 6.86 -8.83 14.26
C ALA A 412 5.78 -8.54 13.21
N SER A 413 5.99 -8.95 11.96
CA SER A 413 5.01 -8.79 10.89
C SER A 413 3.74 -9.62 11.15
N GLU A 414 3.88 -10.88 11.57
CA GLU A 414 2.76 -11.76 11.87
C GLU A 414 1.92 -11.25 13.04
N LEU A 415 2.56 -10.84 14.13
CA LEU A 415 1.89 -10.31 15.32
C LEU A 415 1.14 -9.01 15.00
N CYS A 416 1.78 -8.09 14.27
CA CYS A 416 1.16 -6.82 13.85
C CYS A 416 -0.02 -7.04 12.88
N ALA A 417 0.04 -8.05 12.01
CA ALA A 417 -1.03 -8.39 11.09
C ALA A 417 -2.20 -9.13 11.76
N GLN A 418 -1.96 -9.76 12.90
CA GLN A 418 -2.91 -10.68 13.53
C GLN A 418 -4.25 -9.98 13.85
N GLY A 419 -5.32 -10.55 13.31
CA GLY A 419 -6.70 -10.11 13.56
C GLY A 419 -7.08 -8.75 12.97
N VAL A 420 -6.20 -8.08 12.19
CA VAL A 420 -6.50 -6.76 11.60
C VAL A 420 -7.75 -6.84 10.71
N ILE A 421 -7.79 -7.81 9.80
CA ILE A 421 -8.94 -8.01 8.90
C ILE A 421 -10.23 -8.26 9.67
N LEU A 422 -10.21 -9.11 10.68
CA LEU A 422 -11.39 -9.42 11.49
C LEU A 422 -11.89 -8.19 12.26
N ARG A 423 -10.98 -7.37 12.82
CA ARG A 423 -11.36 -6.13 13.51
C ARG A 423 -11.95 -5.10 12.55
N VAL A 424 -11.33 -4.90 11.38
CA VAL A 424 -11.88 -4.00 10.35
C VAL A 424 -13.24 -4.48 9.89
N TRP A 425 -13.39 -5.78 9.61
CA TRP A 425 -14.66 -6.39 9.21
C TRP A 425 -15.74 -6.17 10.26
N ARG A 426 -15.47 -6.45 11.54
CA ARG A 426 -16.45 -6.24 12.62
C ARG A 426 -16.93 -4.80 12.70
N HIS A 427 -16.02 -3.83 12.57
CA HIS A 427 -16.40 -2.41 12.56
C HIS A 427 -17.21 -2.05 11.32
N LEU A 428 -16.81 -2.52 10.13
CA LEU A 428 -17.58 -2.31 8.90
C LEU A 428 -18.98 -2.91 9.02
N GLU A 429 -19.09 -4.13 9.53
CA GLU A 429 -20.36 -4.82 9.71
C GLU A 429 -21.30 -4.03 10.64
N LEU A 430 -20.81 -3.64 11.81
CA LEU A 430 -21.58 -2.93 12.84
C LEU A 430 -21.98 -1.51 12.42
N PHE A 431 -21.05 -0.74 11.84
CA PHE A 431 -21.25 0.70 11.62
C PHE A 431 -21.63 1.06 10.18
N LEU A 432 -21.50 0.13 9.22
CA LEU A 432 -21.69 0.42 7.80
C LEU A 432 -22.65 -0.56 7.13
N LEU A 433 -22.33 -1.86 7.16
CA LEU A 433 -22.98 -2.86 6.30
C LEU A 433 -24.36 -3.27 6.79
N GLN A 434 -24.59 -3.32 8.11
CA GLN A 434 -25.94 -3.60 8.65
C GLN A 434 -26.94 -2.50 8.29
N GLU A 435 -26.52 -1.23 8.34
CA GLU A 435 -27.37 -0.10 7.96
C GLU A 435 -27.59 -0.04 6.44
N ALA A 436 -26.58 -0.36 5.64
CA ALA A 436 -26.64 -0.28 4.18
C ALA A 436 -27.42 -1.45 3.54
N PHE A 437 -27.30 -2.67 4.09
CA PHE A 437 -27.77 -3.89 3.44
C PHE A 437 -28.72 -4.73 4.31
N GLY A 438 -28.94 -4.35 5.57
CA GLY A 438 -29.60 -5.19 6.57
C GLY A 438 -28.68 -6.28 7.15
N SER A 439 -29.19 -6.98 8.16
CA SER A 439 -28.59 -8.21 8.68
C SER A 439 -28.96 -9.37 7.75
N GLU A 440 -28.01 -9.96 7.04
CA GLU A 440 -28.22 -11.31 6.51
C GLU A 440 -28.36 -12.24 7.73
N GLY A 441 -29.50 -12.94 7.84
CA GLY A 441 -29.81 -13.77 9.00
C GLY A 441 -28.74 -14.85 9.24
N ASP A 442 -28.42 -15.06 10.52
CA ASP A 442 -27.58 -16.08 11.18
C ASP A 442 -27.32 -17.42 10.46
N HIS A 443 -26.74 -17.40 9.26
CA HIS A 443 -26.24 -18.58 8.56
C HIS A 443 -24.81 -18.37 8.06
N VAL A 444 -23.95 -17.89 8.95
CA VAL A 444 -22.51 -18.14 8.84
C VAL A 444 -22.07 -18.86 10.11
N GLN A 445 -22.05 -20.19 10.06
CA GLN A 445 -21.23 -20.96 11.00
C GLN A 445 -19.80 -20.47 10.83
N PHE A 446 -19.27 -19.77 11.83
CA PHE A 446 -17.84 -19.53 11.95
C PHE A 446 -17.15 -20.90 11.84
N PRO A 447 -16.22 -21.13 10.89
CA PRO A 447 -15.36 -22.28 11.01
C PRO A 447 -14.52 -22.05 12.27
N MET A 448 -14.81 -22.82 13.33
CA MET A 448 -13.87 -23.00 14.42
C MET A 448 -12.57 -23.50 13.79
N TYR A 449 -11.56 -22.64 13.75
CA TYR A 449 -10.19 -23.10 13.58
C TYR A 449 -9.84 -23.93 14.82
N ALA A 450 -10.07 -25.23 14.73
CA ALA A 450 -9.60 -26.20 15.70
C ALA A 450 -8.08 -26.32 15.57
N GLY A 451 -7.39 -25.98 16.67
CA GLY A 451 -6.15 -26.63 17.09
C GLY A 451 -4.83 -26.10 16.55
N ILE A 452 -4.27 -25.09 17.22
CA ILE A 452 -2.84 -25.10 17.59
C ILE A 452 -2.72 -24.53 19.01
N SER A 453 -2.88 -25.40 20.02
CA SER A 453 -2.36 -25.17 21.37
C SER A 453 -2.13 -26.51 22.05
N ALA A 454 -0.92 -27.06 21.88
CA ALA A 454 -0.26 -27.95 22.83
C ALA A 454 1.13 -28.28 22.27
N ILE A 455 2.12 -27.43 22.59
CA ILE A 455 3.50 -27.89 22.68
C ILE A 455 3.82 -27.86 24.17
N ASP A 456 3.78 -29.06 24.73
CA ASP A 456 4.50 -29.58 25.89
C ASP A 456 5.33 -28.56 26.69
N SER A 457 4.76 -28.14 27.81
CA SER A 457 5.51 -27.77 29.00
C SER A 457 5.88 -29.03 29.76
N ASP A 458 6.94 -29.72 29.35
CA ASP A 458 7.58 -30.74 30.20
C ASP A 458 9.00 -31.07 29.71
N ARG A 459 9.99 -30.28 30.14
CA ARG A 459 11.33 -30.78 30.51
C ARG A 459 11.92 -29.89 31.60
N GLY A 460 12.05 -30.51 32.78
CA GLY A 460 12.45 -29.88 34.02
C GLY A 460 13.94 -29.60 34.15
N TYR A 461 14.19 -28.82 35.20
CA TYR A 461 15.45 -28.71 35.93
C TYR A 461 16.16 -30.06 36.10
N ILE A 462 17.40 -30.14 35.62
CA ILE A 462 18.67 -30.36 36.36
C ILE A 462 19.82 -30.00 35.43
#